data_AF-A0A4R2CMA2-F1
#
_entry.id   AF-A0A4R2CMA2-F1
#
_cell.length_a   1.000
_cell.length_b   1.000
_cell.length_c   1.000
_cell.angle_alpha   90.00
_cell.angle_beta   90.00
_cell.angle_gamma   90.00
#
_symmetry.space_group_name_H-M   'P 1'
#
loop_
_entity.id
_entity.type
_entity.pdbx_description
1 polymer ?
#
loop_
_entity_poly.entity_id
_entity_poly.type
_entity_poly.pdbx_seq_one_letter_code
_entity_poly.pdbx_strand_id
1 'polypeptide(L)'
;MIPLGFEMHLSPVEHALVLVVLGLLAAAAAMPASLTLATVGAVRSQRSGRPGLGNGIWYWFWGTALTWGAMVVGFNLDLGWYSIPVGWLPGLAAAGLLWPRRRGPLGELRWGSTRRPVGER
;
A
#
# COMPACT_ATOMS: atom_id res chain seq x y z
N MET A 1 6.46 29.42 -24.73
CA MET A 1 7.50 28.44 -24.36
C MET A 1 8.83 29.09 -24.71
N ILE A 2 9.66 29.41 -23.71
CA ILE A 2 11.00 29.96 -23.97
C ILE A 2 11.89 28.74 -24.27
N PRO A 3 12.55 28.66 -25.43
CA PRO A 3 13.46 27.57 -25.72
C PRO A 3 14.68 27.75 -24.82
N LEU A 4 14.70 27.04 -23.70
CA LEU A 4 15.92 26.83 -22.94
C LEU A 4 16.81 25.95 -23.82
N GLY A 5 17.68 26.57 -24.62
CA GLY A 5 18.62 25.92 -25.53
C GLY A 5 19.73 25.14 -24.81
N PHE A 6 19.39 24.43 -23.76
CA PHE A 6 20.23 23.44 -23.09
C PHE A 6 19.72 22.07 -23.51
N GLU A 7 20.31 21.52 -24.57
CA GLU A 7 20.30 20.08 -24.73
C GLU A 7 21.07 19.51 -23.53
N MET A 8 20.35 19.07 -22.51
CA MET A 8 20.95 18.36 -21.39
C MET A 8 21.52 17.04 -21.94
N HIS A 9 22.77 17.08 -22.40
CA HIS A 9 23.59 15.90 -22.67
C HIS A 9 23.94 15.24 -21.33
N LEU A 10 22.95 14.57 -20.74
CA LEU A 10 23.15 13.77 -19.55
C LEU A 10 23.94 12.53 -19.95
N SER A 11 25.05 12.28 -19.27
CA SER A 11 25.75 11.00 -19.31
C SER A 11 24.82 9.86 -18.88
N PRO A 12 25.14 8.59 -19.24
CA PRO A 12 24.33 7.44 -18.82
C PRO A 12 24.16 7.33 -17.29
N VAL A 13 25.17 7.76 -16.54
CA VAL A 13 25.14 7.77 -15.07
C VAL A 13 24.17 8.83 -14.56
N GLU A 14 24.14 10.02 -15.15
CA GLU A 14 23.21 11.08 -14.76
C GLU A 14 21.77 10.71 -15.11
N HIS A 15 21.53 10.07 -16.25
CA HIS A 15 20.21 9.49 -16.56
C HIS A 15 19.76 8.49 -15.50
N ALA A 16 20.65 7.56 -15.11
CA ALA A 16 20.35 6.58 -14.07
C ALA A 16 20.03 7.26 -12.73
N LEU A 17 20.81 8.28 -12.34
CA LEU A 17 20.56 9.06 -11.13
C LEU A 17 19.21 9.78 -11.18
N VAL A 18 18.86 10.42 -12.30
CA VAL A 18 17.57 11.08 -12.49
C VAL A 18 16.42 10.06 -12.36
N LEU A 19 16.54 8.90 -13.00
CA LEU A 19 15.53 7.83 -12.88
C LEU A 19 15.39 7.31 -11.46
N VAL A 20 16.50 7.16 -10.73
CA VAL A 20 16.48 6.75 -9.31
C VAL A 20 15.79 7.80 -8.45
N VAL A 21 16.12 9.08 -8.62
CA VAL A 21 15.50 10.18 -7.86
C VAL A 21 14.01 10.28 -8.17
N LEU A 22 13.62 10.22 -9.45
CA LEU A 22 12.22 10.21 -9.86
C LEU A 22 11.48 9.00 -9.31
N GLY A 23 12.10 7.82 -9.35
CA GLY A 23 11.54 6.60 -8.79
C GLY A 23 11.32 6.71 -7.28
N LEU A 24 12.28 7.27 -6.54
CA LEU A 24 12.16 7.51 -5.10
C LEU A 24 11.07 8.53 -4.77
N LEU A 25 10.99 9.63 -5.51
CA LEU A 25 9.95 10.64 -5.34
C LEU A 25 8.56 10.07 -5.64
N ALA A 26 8.43 9.29 -6.71
CA ALA A 26 7.17 8.66 -7.07
C ALA A 26 6.78 7.56 -6.07
N ALA A 27 7.74 6.80 -5.52
CA ALA A 27 7.48 5.85 -4.44
C ALA A 27 7.04 6.58 -3.15
N ALA A 28 7.68 7.71 -2.83
CA ALA A 28 7.29 8.56 -1.70
C ALA A 28 5.88 9.12 -1.87
N ALA A 29 5.52 9.58 -3.08
CA ALA A 29 4.18 10.06 -3.39
C ALA A 29 3.11 8.97 -3.25
N ALA A 30 3.47 7.69 -3.44
CA ALA A 30 2.57 6.56 -3.30
C ALA A 30 2.41 6.04 -1.85
N MET A 31 3.30 6.43 -0.93
CA MET A 31 3.36 5.93 0.45
C MET A 31 2.01 5.86 1.17
N PRO A 32 1.12 6.87 1.12
CA PRO A 32 -0.14 6.82 1.86
C PRO A 32 -1.00 5.61 1.49
N ALA A 33 -1.13 5.31 0.20
CA ALA A 33 -1.90 4.18 -0.29
C ALA A 33 -1.13 2.86 -0.16
N SER A 34 0.15 2.85 -0.52
CA SER A 34 1.01 1.66 -0.50
C SER A 34 1.22 1.10 0.90
N LEU A 35 1.50 1.96 1.90
CA LEU A 35 1.64 1.54 3.29
C LEU A 35 0.32 1.00 3.83
N THR A 36 -0.81 1.65 3.51
CA THR A 36 -2.12 1.17 3.94
C THR A 36 -2.39 -0.24 3.41
N LEU A 37 -2.14 -0.52 2.13
CA LEU A 37 -2.24 -1.87 1.59
C LEU A 37 -1.23 -2.84 2.22
N ALA A 38 0.02 -2.41 2.45
CA ALA A 38 1.03 -3.22 3.14
C ALA A 38 0.54 -3.68 4.53
N THR A 39 -0.09 -2.77 5.29
CA THR A 39 -0.66 -3.10 6.60
C THR A 39 -1.79 -4.13 6.47
N VAL A 40 -2.65 -4.01 5.45
CA VAL A 40 -3.69 -5.01 5.17
C VAL A 40 -3.05 -6.39 4.94
N GLY A 41 -2.02 -6.46 4.10
CA GLY A 41 -1.30 -7.70 3.81
C GLY A 41 -0.65 -8.31 5.06
N ALA A 42 -0.01 -7.48 5.89
CA ALA A 42 0.61 -7.90 7.15
C ALA A 42 -0.43 -8.44 8.15
N VAL A 43 -1.53 -7.73 8.37
CA VAL A 43 -2.60 -8.14 9.30
C VAL A 43 -3.29 -9.43 8.82
N ARG A 44 -3.54 -9.58 7.50
CA ARG A 44 -4.10 -10.81 6.94
C ARG A 44 -3.20 -12.02 7.19
N SER A 45 -1.90 -11.83 7.03
CA SER A 45 -0.93 -12.91 7.18
C SER A 45 -0.77 -13.34 8.64
N GLN A 46 -0.72 -12.38 9.57
CA GLN A 46 -0.76 -12.63 11.02
C GLN A 46 -2.00 -13.44 11.43
N ARG A 47 -3.19 -13.10 10.90
CA ARG A 47 -4.42 -13.86 11.20
C ARG A 47 -4.44 -15.29 10.64
N SER A 48 -3.64 -15.56 9.62
CA SER A 48 -3.62 -16.87 8.94
C SER A 48 -2.51 -17.79 9.47
N GLY A 49 -1.74 -17.36 10.48
CA GLY A 49 -0.64 -18.14 11.05
C GLY A 49 0.54 -18.36 10.08
N ARG A 50 0.62 -17.59 8.99
CA ARG A 50 1.68 -17.68 7.98
C ARG A 50 2.68 -16.53 8.18
N PRO A 51 3.96 -16.69 7.78
CA PRO A 51 4.95 -15.63 7.89
C PRO A 51 4.48 -14.34 7.19
N GLY A 52 4.44 -13.25 7.98
CA GLY A 52 3.77 -11.98 7.68
C GLY A 52 4.35 -11.19 6.52
N LEU A 53 5.67 -11.23 6.38
CA LEU A 53 6.46 -10.29 5.57
C LEU A 53 6.20 -10.41 4.07
N GLY A 54 6.14 -11.62 3.52
CA GLY A 54 5.95 -11.82 2.08
C GLY A 54 4.62 -11.26 1.57
N ASN A 55 3.55 -11.44 2.35
CA ASN A 55 2.24 -10.91 1.99
C ASN A 55 2.15 -9.39 2.16
N GLY A 56 2.81 -8.82 3.18
CA GLY A 56 2.90 -7.36 3.36
C GLY A 56 3.65 -6.69 2.21
N ILE A 57 4.81 -7.21 1.82
CA ILE A 57 5.62 -6.70 0.69
C ILE A 57 4.85 -6.80 -0.63
N TRP A 58 4.15 -7.91 -0.85
CA TRP A 58 3.32 -8.08 -2.03
C TRP A 58 2.23 -7.02 -2.13
N TYR A 59 1.50 -6.76 -1.04
CA TYR A 59 0.46 -5.74 -1.02
C TYR A 59 1.03 -4.32 -1.14
N TRP A 60 2.20 -4.07 -0.54
CA TRP A 60 2.91 -2.80 -0.72
C TRP A 60 3.24 -2.54 -2.19
N PHE A 61 3.83 -3.54 -2.87
CA PHE A 61 4.21 -3.45 -4.27
C PHE A 61 3.00 -3.15 -5.17
N TRP A 62 1.90 -3.89 -4.99
CA TRP A 62 0.67 -3.66 -5.75
C TRP A 62 0.00 -2.33 -5.40
N GLY A 63 0.06 -1.89 -4.15
CA GLY A 63 -0.40 -0.56 -3.76
C GLY A 63 0.36 0.55 -4.47
N THR A 64 1.68 0.41 -4.59
CA THR A 64 2.53 1.37 -5.33
C THR A 64 2.20 1.36 -6.81
N ALA A 65 2.11 0.17 -7.43
CA ALA A 65 1.80 0.04 -8.85
C ALA A 65 0.42 0.63 -9.20
N LEU A 66 -0.61 0.34 -8.40
CA LEU A 66 -1.96 0.90 -8.59
C LEU A 66 -1.96 2.42 -8.46
N THR A 67 -1.25 2.93 -7.46
CA THR A 67 -1.18 4.37 -7.20
C THR A 67 -0.48 5.11 -8.33
N TRP A 68 0.63 4.55 -8.83
CA TRP A 68 1.34 5.10 -9.98
C TRP A 68 0.49 5.05 -11.24
N GLY A 69 -0.15 3.92 -11.54
CA GLY A 69 -1.02 3.80 -12.70
C GLY A 69 -2.12 4.86 -12.69
N ALA A 70 -2.73 5.08 -11.53
CA ALA A 70 -3.77 6.10 -11.36
C ALA A 70 -3.22 7.53 -11.46
N MET A 71 -2.02 7.81 -10.92
CA MET A 71 -1.35 9.11 -11.11
C MET A 71 -1.04 9.36 -12.59
N VAL A 72 -0.53 8.37 -13.32
CA VAL A 72 -0.24 8.48 -14.76
C VAL A 72 -1.54 8.74 -15.53
N VAL A 73 -2.62 8.01 -15.24
CA VAL A 73 -3.92 8.27 -15.86
C VAL A 73 -4.43 9.67 -15.54
N GLY A 74 -4.36 10.09 -14.27
CA GLY A 74 -4.76 11.44 -13.85
C GLY A 74 -3.93 12.54 -14.51
N PHE A 75 -2.63 12.31 -14.68
CA PHE A 75 -1.75 13.24 -15.39
C PHE A 75 -2.14 13.37 -16.87
N ASN A 76 -2.44 12.26 -17.54
CA ASN A 76 -2.93 12.27 -18.93
C ASN A 76 -4.32 12.91 -19.09
N LEU A 77 -5.05 13.10 -18.00
CA LEU A 77 -6.34 13.79 -17.94
C LEU A 77 -6.21 15.27 -17.52
N ASP A 78 -4.99 15.82 -17.52
CA ASP A 78 -4.70 17.21 -17.13
C ASP A 78 -5.09 17.57 -15.68
N LEU A 79 -5.16 16.59 -14.76
CA LEU A 79 -5.42 16.87 -13.35
C LEU A 79 -4.25 17.60 -12.66
N GLY A 80 -3.08 17.69 -13.30
CA GLY A 80 -1.89 18.34 -12.74
C GLY A 80 -1.51 17.77 -11.38
N TRP A 81 -1.39 18.63 -10.37
CA TRP A 81 -1.02 18.23 -9.00
C TRP A 81 -2.08 17.37 -8.32
N TYR A 82 -3.35 17.43 -8.75
CA TYR A 82 -4.43 16.60 -8.19
C TYR A 82 -4.31 15.13 -8.60
N SER A 83 -3.49 14.80 -9.60
CA SER A 83 -3.19 13.40 -9.96
C SER A 83 -2.62 12.62 -8.78
N ILE A 84 -1.89 13.28 -7.86
CA ILE A 84 -1.27 12.65 -6.68
C ILE A 84 -2.35 12.14 -5.70
N PRO A 85 -3.21 13.00 -5.11
CA PRO A 85 -4.24 12.53 -4.18
C PRO A 85 -5.30 11.65 -4.85
N VAL A 86 -5.64 11.90 -6.11
CA VAL A 86 -6.56 11.03 -6.88
C VAL A 86 -5.93 9.66 -7.11
N GLY A 87 -4.62 9.61 -7.34
CA GLY A 87 -3.85 8.38 -7.48
C GLY A 87 -3.93 7.47 -6.25
N TRP A 88 -4.14 8.01 -5.06
CA TRP A 88 -4.29 7.21 -3.84
C TRP A 88 -5.62 6.46 -3.80
N LEU A 89 -6.67 6.94 -4.48
CA LEU A 89 -8.03 6.43 -4.34
C LEU A 89 -8.15 4.93 -4.64
N PRO A 90 -7.58 4.40 -5.74
CA PRO A 90 -7.70 2.96 -6.03
C PRO A 90 -7.00 2.11 -4.97
N GLY A 91 -5.83 2.53 -4.49
CA GLY A 91 -5.09 1.82 -3.44
C GLY A 91 -5.81 1.84 -2.09
N LEU A 92 -6.38 2.99 -1.70
CA LEU A 92 -7.18 3.12 -0.48
C LEU A 92 -8.50 2.35 -0.56
N ALA A 93 -9.17 2.38 -1.72
CA ALA A 93 -10.38 1.59 -1.96
C ALA A 93 -10.10 0.09 -1.88
N ALA A 94 -9.00 -0.37 -2.49
CA ALA A 94 -8.54 -1.75 -2.37
C ALA A 94 -8.21 -2.11 -0.92
N ALA A 95 -7.55 -1.23 -0.16
CA ALA A 95 -7.30 -1.46 1.26
C ALA A 95 -8.60 -1.60 2.06
N GLY A 96 -9.60 -0.75 1.82
CA GLY A 96 -10.91 -0.83 2.46
C GLY A 96 -11.66 -2.11 2.13
N LEU A 97 -11.63 -2.54 0.87
CA LEU A 97 -12.27 -3.78 0.41
C LEU A 97 -11.59 -5.03 0.97
N LEU A 98 -10.26 -5.03 1.03
CA LEU A 98 -9.44 -6.15 1.49
C LEU A 98 -9.24 -6.15 3.00
N TRP A 99 -9.75 -5.13 3.70
CA TRP A 99 -9.55 -4.98 5.13
C TRP A 99 -10.10 -6.21 5.87
N PRO A 100 -9.34 -6.79 6.82
CA PRO A 100 -9.79 -7.97 7.55
C PRO A 100 -11.00 -7.62 8.44
N ARG A 101 -12.22 -7.84 7.94
CA ARG A 101 -13.44 -7.67 8.74
C ARG A 101 -13.30 -8.47 10.04
N ARG A 102 -13.63 -7.83 11.18
CA ARG A 102 -13.75 -8.56 12.45
C ARG A 102 -14.83 -9.61 12.24
N ARG A 103 -14.59 -10.87 12.59
CA ARG A 103 -15.69 -11.78 12.92
C ARG A 103 -16.47 -11.07 14.00
N GLY A 104 -17.75 -10.77 13.75
CA GLY A 104 -18.57 -9.95 14.63
C GLY A 104 -18.68 -10.55 16.05
N PRO A 105 -19.28 -9.81 17.01
CA PRO A 105 -19.37 -10.17 18.43
C PRO A 105 -20.10 -11.50 18.74
N LEU A 106 -20.66 -12.16 17.73
CA LEU A 106 -21.44 -13.40 17.88
C LEU A 106 -20.58 -14.67 17.96
N GLY A 107 -19.25 -14.56 17.89
CA GLY A 107 -18.33 -15.70 17.97
C GLY A 107 -17.90 -16.11 19.39
N GLU A 108 -18.11 -15.26 20.39
CA GLU A 108 -17.64 -15.47 21.77
C GLU A 108 -18.74 -15.83 22.78
N LEU A 109 -19.99 -15.93 22.34
CA LEU A 109 -21.08 -16.55 23.12
C LEU A 109 -21.08 -18.08 22.98
N ARG A 110 -19.90 -18.71 22.81
CA ARG A 110 -19.76 -20.16 22.87
C ARG A 110 -19.19 -20.56 24.22
N TRP A 111 -20.11 -20.68 25.17
CA TRP A 111 -20.04 -21.57 26.33
C TRP A 111 -18.78 -21.43 27.19
N GLY A 112 -18.86 -20.49 28.13
CA GLY A 112 -18.40 -20.75 29.49
C GLY A 112 -19.14 -21.98 30.04
N SER A 113 -18.65 -23.18 29.74
CA SER A 113 -18.95 -24.40 30.50
C SER A 113 -17.68 -24.81 31.23
N THR A 114 -17.54 -24.26 32.44
CA THR A 114 -17.18 -25.02 33.64
C THR A 114 -16.05 -26.05 33.49
N ARG A 115 -14.80 -25.64 33.69
CA ARG A 115 -13.86 -26.50 34.43
C ARG A 115 -13.85 -26.03 35.88
N ARG A 116 -14.42 -26.87 36.75
CA ARG A 116 -14.35 -26.73 38.21
C ARG A 116 -12.88 -26.67 38.67
N PRO A 117 -12.58 -25.99 39.78
CA PRO A 117 -11.30 -26.18 40.46
C PRO A 117 -11.23 -27.62 40.95
N VAL A 118 -10.19 -28.35 40.53
CA VAL A 118 -9.83 -29.62 41.17
C VAL A 118 -9.22 -29.25 42.51
N GLY A 119 -10.06 -29.31 43.54
CA GLY A 119 -9.62 -29.32 44.93
C GLY A 119 -8.92 -30.63 45.26
N GLU A 120 -7.87 -30.48 46.05
CA GLU A 120 -7.55 -31.29 47.24
C GLU A 120 -7.91 -32.78 47.20
N ARG A 121 -6.89 -33.63 47.09
CA ARG A 121 -6.47 -34.57 48.14
C ARG A 121 -5.10 -35.17 47.80
#